data_AF-A0AAV0MQL3-F1
#
_entry.id   AF-A0AAV0MQL3-F1
#
_cell.length_a   1.000
_cell.length_b   1.000
_cell.length_c   1.000
_cell.angle_alpha   90.00
_cell.angle_beta   90.00
_cell.angle_gamma   90.00
#
_symmetry.space_group_name_H-M   'P 1'
#
loop_
_entity.id
_entity.type
_entity.pdbx_description
1 polymer ?
#
loop_
_entity_poly.entity_id
_entity_poly.type
_entity_poly.pdbx_seq_one_letter_code
_entity_poly.pdbx_strand_id
1 'polypeptide(L)'
;MAKRRLLLLLKPFDMYPVGQHFCQSRITNPKIFQFLDNRRKVHKEAVNFCQSILQRKAVDWEPVLRANLSQPIHNFDFVVTVGGDGTLLKASHFMDDSIPVLGVNSDPTKVEEVEEFGDDFDATRSTGYLCAATMNNFEQVLDDILDGRKQPSELLRMSIRGTMKPDEAMEMTWSSEKGFLYIDGSNVVHSIQYGDTIQTSVAAPHLKVFLPDRLESS
;
A
#
# COMPACT_ATOMS: atom_id res chain seq x y z
N MET A 1 0.33 6.15 31.92
CA MET A 1 1.04 6.35 30.65
C MET A 1 0.05 6.94 29.66
N ALA A 2 0.47 7.87 28.81
CA ALA A 2 -0.42 8.40 27.78
C ALA A 2 -0.83 7.27 26.82
N LYS A 3 -2.11 7.24 26.44
CA LYS A 3 -2.64 6.23 25.53
C LYS A 3 -2.08 6.51 24.13
N ARG A 4 -1.50 5.50 23.47
CA ARG A 4 -0.94 5.69 22.12
C ARG A 4 -2.06 6.02 21.14
N ARG A 5 -1.82 6.97 20.23
CA ARG A 5 -2.74 7.41 19.18
C ARG A 5 -2.33 6.85 17.83
N LEU A 6 -3.27 6.20 17.14
CA LEU A 6 -3.04 5.43 15.92
C LEU A 6 -3.91 5.96 14.78
N LEU A 7 -3.32 6.13 13.59
CA LEU A 7 -4.10 6.40 12.38
C LEU A 7 -4.36 5.09 11.62
N LEU A 8 -5.62 4.71 11.47
CA LEU A 8 -6.04 3.53 10.71
C LEU A 8 -6.38 3.95 9.29
N LEU A 9 -5.45 3.77 8.35
CA LEU A 9 -5.63 4.11 6.96
C LEU A 9 -6.25 2.95 6.16
N LEU A 10 -7.39 3.20 5.54
CA LEU A 10 -8.19 2.18 4.88
C LEU A 10 -8.18 2.35 3.36
N LYS A 11 -7.96 1.26 2.62
CA LYS A 11 -8.32 1.21 1.20
C LYS A 11 -9.85 1.35 1.11
N PRO A 12 -10.40 2.16 0.18
CA PRO A 12 -11.84 2.18 -0.05
C PRO A 12 -12.31 0.80 -0.53
N PHE A 13 -13.54 0.45 -0.16
CA PHE A 13 -14.25 -0.71 -0.70
C PHE A 13 -14.69 -0.40 -2.13
N ASP A 14 -13.74 -0.31 -3.06
CA ASP A 14 -13.88 0.18 -4.44
C ASP A 14 -15.35 0.18 -4.90
N MET A 15 -15.91 1.38 -5.02
CA MET A 15 -17.02 1.62 -5.92
C MET A 15 -16.47 1.35 -7.33
N TYR A 16 -16.51 0.09 -7.76
CA TYR A 16 -16.84 -0.12 -9.16
C TYR A 16 -18.10 0.70 -9.39
N PRO A 17 -18.16 1.58 -10.41
CA PRO A 17 -19.40 2.25 -10.74
C PRO A 17 -20.36 1.18 -11.25
N VAL A 18 -21.03 0.49 -10.32
CA VAL A 18 -22.30 -0.18 -10.51
C VAL A 18 -23.30 0.96 -10.71
N GLY A 19 -23.20 1.68 -11.83
CA GLY A 19 -23.99 2.88 -12.06
C GLY A 19 -23.50 3.90 -13.09
N GLN A 20 -22.33 3.74 -13.73
CA GLN A 20 -22.03 4.52 -14.95
C GLN A 20 -21.82 3.58 -16.13
N HIS A 21 -22.72 3.74 -17.09
CA HIS A 21 -22.95 3.01 -18.35
C HIS A 21 -21.73 2.71 -19.25
N PHE A 22 -20.48 2.94 -18.82
CA PHE A 22 -19.28 2.80 -19.64
C PHE A 22 -18.45 1.53 -19.40
N CYS A 23 -18.65 0.79 -18.29
CA CYS A 23 -17.85 -0.43 -18.01
C CYS A 23 -18.65 -1.74 -17.91
N GLN A 24 -19.99 -1.69 -17.91
CA GLN A 24 -20.81 -2.91 -17.94
C GLN A 24 -20.68 -3.69 -19.26
N SER A 25 -20.16 -3.08 -20.32
CA SER A 25 -20.01 -3.71 -21.64
C SER A 25 -18.75 -4.56 -21.81
N ARG A 26 -17.82 -4.60 -20.84
CA ARG A 26 -16.51 -5.29 -21.02
C ARG A 26 -16.26 -6.50 -20.12
N ILE A 27 -16.99 -6.69 -19.03
CA ILE A 27 -16.85 -7.90 -18.18
C ILE A 27 -17.91 -8.91 -18.63
N THR A 28 -17.54 -9.74 -19.61
CA THR A 28 -18.41 -10.81 -20.14
C THR A 28 -18.32 -12.10 -19.32
N ASN A 29 -17.29 -12.27 -18.47
CA ASN A 29 -17.07 -13.50 -17.72
C ASN A 29 -17.65 -13.43 -16.29
N PRO A 30 -18.67 -14.25 -15.93
CA PRO A 30 -19.26 -14.26 -14.60
C PRO A 30 -18.28 -14.67 -13.49
N LYS A 31 -17.24 -15.46 -13.80
CA LYS A 31 -16.19 -15.83 -12.85
C LYS A 31 -15.39 -14.61 -12.36
N ILE A 32 -15.07 -13.68 -13.27
CA ILE A 32 -14.37 -12.43 -12.92
C ILE A 32 -15.23 -11.59 -11.97
N PHE A 33 -16.53 -11.48 -12.24
CA PHE A 33 -17.43 -10.72 -11.36
C PHE A 33 -17.51 -11.32 -9.94
N GLN A 34 -17.67 -12.64 -9.84
CA GLN A 34 -17.69 -13.34 -8.54
C GLN A 34 -16.36 -13.18 -7.79
N PHE A 35 -15.23 -13.28 -8.50
CA PHE A 35 -13.91 -13.06 -7.92
C PHE A 35 -13.74 -11.64 -7.39
N LEU A 36 -14.12 -10.61 -8.16
CA LEU A 36 -14.04 -9.22 -7.72
C LEU A 36 -14.97 -8.92 -6.52
N ASP A 37 -16.18 -9.49 -6.49
CA ASP A 37 -17.09 -9.37 -5.35
C ASP A 37 -16.51 -10.07 -4.11
N ASN A 38 -15.90 -11.24 -4.28
CA ASN A 38 -15.20 -11.94 -3.19
C ASN A 38 -14.06 -11.09 -2.62
N ARG A 39 -13.20 -10.51 -3.47
CA ARG A 39 -12.11 -9.61 -3.01
C ARG A 39 -12.65 -8.45 -2.18
N ARG A 40 -13.77 -7.85 -2.61
CA ARG A 40 -14.43 -6.77 -1.86
C ARG A 40 -14.93 -7.23 -0.49
N LYS A 41 -15.53 -8.42 -0.41
CA LYS A 41 -16.02 -9.02 0.84
C LYS A 41 -14.88 -9.32 1.80
N VAL A 42 -13.84 -10.01 1.33
CA VAL A 42 -12.64 -10.34 2.12
C VAL A 42 -11.98 -9.07 2.65
N HIS A 43 -11.82 -8.04 1.81
CA HIS A 43 -11.27 -6.76 2.26
C HIS A 43 -12.15 -6.09 3.34
N LYS A 44 -13.48 -6.13 3.19
CA LYS A 44 -14.42 -5.60 4.19
C LYS A 44 -14.34 -6.34 5.52
N GLU A 45 -14.25 -7.66 5.48
CA GLU A 45 -14.04 -8.50 6.66
C GLU A 45 -12.73 -8.16 7.35
N ALA A 46 -11.65 -7.96 6.59
CA ALA A 46 -10.36 -7.54 7.13
C ALA A 46 -10.40 -6.18 7.82
N VAL A 47 -11.09 -5.20 7.24
CA VAL A 47 -11.26 -3.88 7.88
C VAL A 47 -12.03 -4.02 9.19
N ASN A 48 -13.16 -4.75 9.19
CA ASN A 48 -13.97 -4.97 10.39
C ASN A 48 -13.16 -5.71 11.48
N PHE A 49 -12.39 -6.72 11.08
CA PHE A 49 -11.53 -7.49 11.98
C PHE A 49 -10.49 -6.59 12.64
N CYS A 50 -9.75 -5.79 11.87
CA CYS A 50 -8.75 -4.87 12.39
C CYS A 50 -9.37 -3.84 13.35
N GLN A 51 -10.52 -3.26 13.00
CA GLN A 51 -11.24 -2.34 13.88
C GLN A 51 -11.69 -3.02 15.18
N SER A 52 -12.17 -4.27 15.11
CA SER A 52 -12.58 -5.02 16.30
C SER A 52 -11.41 -5.27 17.26
N ILE A 53 -10.20 -5.50 16.74
CA ILE A 53 -8.98 -5.64 17.56
C ILE A 53 -8.66 -4.30 18.21
N LEU A 54 -8.62 -3.21 17.44
CA LEU A 54 -8.28 -1.88 17.96
C LEU A 54 -9.26 -1.40 19.03
N GLN A 55 -10.55 -1.74 18.94
CA GLN A 55 -11.55 -1.46 19.98
C GLN A 55 -11.25 -2.18 21.31
N ARG A 56 -10.60 -3.34 21.27
CA ARG A 56 -10.23 -4.11 22.47
C ARG A 56 -8.90 -3.66 23.09
N LYS A 57 -8.06 -2.95 22.33
CA LYS A 57 -6.74 -2.51 22.80
C LYS A 57 -6.81 -1.16 23.48
N ALA A 58 -5.88 -0.92 24.41
CA ALA A 58 -5.73 0.36 25.09
C ALA A 58 -5.01 1.41 24.21
N VAL A 59 -5.53 1.65 23.00
CA VAL A 59 -5.05 2.68 22.06
C VAL A 59 -6.20 3.61 21.67
N ASP A 60 -5.88 4.88 21.40
CA ASP A 60 -6.79 5.78 20.70
C ASP A 60 -6.55 5.64 19.21
N TRP A 61 -7.60 5.60 18.41
CA TRP A 61 -7.44 5.42 16.97
C TRP A 61 -8.50 6.16 16.18
N GLU A 62 -8.13 6.60 14.98
CA GLU A 62 -9.05 7.23 14.03
C GLU A 62 -8.98 6.55 12.66
N PRO A 63 -10.12 6.19 12.06
CA PRO A 63 -10.15 5.66 10.70
C PRO A 63 -10.15 6.78 9.67
N VAL A 64 -9.29 6.65 8.65
CA VAL A 64 -9.28 7.54 7.49
C VAL A 64 -9.25 6.69 6.22
N LEU A 65 -10.07 7.06 5.22
CA LEU A 65 -9.98 6.46 3.89
C LEU A 65 -8.79 7.06 3.15
N ARG A 66 -7.98 6.23 2.46
CA ARG A 66 -6.84 6.73 1.66
C ARG A 66 -7.24 7.74 0.57
N ALA A 67 -8.50 7.70 0.11
CA ALA A 67 -9.03 8.66 -0.86
C ALA A 67 -9.24 10.07 -0.27
N ASN A 68 -9.33 10.17 1.06
CA ASN A 68 -9.57 11.42 1.78
C ASN A 68 -8.26 12.01 2.35
N LEU A 69 -7.12 11.35 2.16
CA LEU A 69 -5.81 11.90 2.52
C LEU A 69 -5.47 13.08 1.60
N SER A 70 -5.39 14.26 2.20
CA SER A 70 -5.02 15.51 1.52
C SER A 70 -3.94 16.29 2.25
N GLN A 71 -3.73 16.01 3.54
CA GLN A 71 -2.72 16.66 4.37
C GLN A 71 -1.69 15.65 4.88
N PRO A 72 -0.46 16.10 5.18
CA PRO A 72 0.53 15.29 5.85
C PRO A 72 0.00 14.67 7.15
N ILE A 73 0.43 13.44 7.43
CA ILE A 73 0.07 12.67 8.62
C ILE A 73 1.01 13.08 9.77
N HIS A 74 0.46 13.72 10.79
CA HIS A 74 1.17 14.19 11.98
C HIS A 74 0.38 13.87 13.25
N ASN A 75 1.03 13.92 14.42
CA ASN A 75 0.41 13.74 15.74
C ASN A 75 -0.17 12.33 16.00
N PHE A 76 0.43 11.30 15.40
CA PHE A 76 0.19 9.89 15.71
C PHE A 76 1.46 9.23 16.17
N ASP A 77 1.33 8.24 17.04
CA ASP A 77 2.45 7.41 17.50
C ASP A 77 2.82 6.35 16.45
N PHE A 78 1.85 5.89 15.65
CA PHE A 78 2.08 5.05 14.47
C PHE A 78 0.86 5.00 13.54
N VAL A 79 1.08 4.57 12.30
CA VAL A 79 0.03 4.37 11.28
C VAL A 79 -0.16 2.88 11.00
N VAL A 80 -1.41 2.43 10.89
CA VAL A 80 -1.76 1.09 10.39
C VAL A 80 -2.48 1.25 9.06
N THR A 81 -1.95 0.64 7.99
CA THR A 81 -2.64 0.61 6.71
C THR A 81 -3.30 -0.75 6.48
N VAL A 82 -4.58 -0.76 6.11
CA VAL A 82 -5.31 -1.99 5.76
C VAL A 82 -5.59 -2.00 4.25
N GLY A 83 -4.94 -2.93 3.54
CA GLY A 83 -4.98 -3.00 2.09
C GLY A 83 -3.91 -3.92 1.52
N GLY A 84 -3.15 -3.47 0.53
CA GLY A 84 -1.92 -4.11 0.08
C GLY A 84 -0.77 -3.11 0.10
N ASP A 85 0.34 -3.43 -0.57
CA ASP A 85 1.53 -2.56 -0.61
C ASP A 85 1.20 -1.15 -1.14
N GLY A 86 0.34 -1.04 -2.16
CA GLY A 86 -0.07 0.26 -2.68
C GLY A 86 -0.87 1.12 -1.69
N THR A 87 -1.46 0.55 -0.64
CA THR A 87 -2.06 1.35 0.45
C THR A 87 -0.99 1.86 1.41
N LEU A 88 -0.01 1.03 1.75
CA LEU A 88 1.14 1.42 2.56
C LEU A 88 1.96 2.49 1.87
N LEU A 89 2.30 2.29 0.60
CA LEU A 89 3.04 3.24 -0.21
C LEU A 89 2.25 4.54 -0.37
N LYS A 90 0.93 4.49 -0.61
CA LYS A 90 0.08 5.69 -0.60
C LYS A 90 0.17 6.46 0.72
N ALA A 91 0.19 5.78 1.87
CA ALA A 91 0.41 6.44 3.17
C ALA A 91 1.76 7.14 3.23
N SER A 92 2.82 6.49 2.74
CA SER A 92 4.19 7.00 2.77
C SER A 92 4.37 8.36 2.07
N HIS A 93 3.52 8.69 1.09
CA HIS A 93 3.51 10.01 0.44
C HIS A 93 3.13 11.16 1.38
N PHE A 94 2.42 10.86 2.48
CA PHE A 94 1.96 11.84 3.46
C PHE A 94 2.73 11.74 4.79
N MET A 95 3.70 10.83 4.91
CA MET A 95 4.45 10.59 6.14
C MET A 95 5.89 11.09 6.02
N ASP A 96 6.41 11.66 7.11
CA ASP A 96 7.83 11.92 7.30
C ASP A 96 8.54 10.68 7.90
N ASP A 97 9.67 10.86 8.58
CA ASP A 97 10.47 9.81 9.24
C ASP A 97 10.20 9.70 10.75
N SER A 98 9.24 10.47 11.28
CA SER A 98 8.94 10.53 12.71
C SER A 98 7.94 9.45 13.13
N ILE A 99 7.00 9.08 12.25
CA ILE A 99 5.91 8.16 12.54
C ILE A 99 6.14 6.82 11.81
N PRO A 100 6.21 5.68 12.51
CA PRO A 100 6.33 4.37 11.86
C PRO A 100 4.99 3.91 11.24
N VAL A 101 5.07 3.11 10.17
CA VAL A 101 3.92 2.51 9.50
C VAL A 101 3.94 0.97 9.56
N LEU A 102 2.77 0.39 9.83
CA LEU A 102 2.49 -1.04 9.76
C LEU A 102 1.53 -1.33 8.60
N GLY A 103 1.97 -2.16 7.64
CA GLY A 103 1.12 -2.68 6.58
C GLY A 103 0.39 -3.96 6.98
N VAL A 104 -0.94 -3.98 6.84
CA VAL A 104 -1.80 -5.15 6.97
C VAL A 104 -2.33 -5.53 5.58
N ASN A 105 -1.83 -6.65 5.05
CA ASN A 105 -2.31 -7.23 3.82
C ASN A 105 -3.70 -7.85 4.05
N SER A 106 -4.74 -7.13 3.60
CA SER A 106 -6.15 -7.49 3.80
C SER A 106 -6.64 -8.61 2.89
N ASP A 107 -5.94 -8.83 1.77
CA ASP A 107 -6.37 -9.76 0.72
C ASP A 107 -5.14 -10.43 0.08
N PRO A 108 -4.39 -11.28 0.83
CA PRO A 108 -3.19 -11.92 0.32
C PRO A 108 -3.49 -12.85 -0.86
N THR A 109 -2.56 -12.93 -1.82
CA THR A 109 -2.65 -13.91 -2.92
C THR A 109 -2.72 -15.33 -2.36
N LYS A 110 -3.67 -16.12 -2.85
CA LYS A 110 -3.84 -17.53 -2.49
C LYS A 110 -3.40 -18.38 -3.66
N VAL A 111 -2.50 -19.32 -3.42
CA VAL A 111 -1.88 -20.14 -4.47
C VAL A 111 -2.95 -20.99 -5.15
N GLU A 112 -3.89 -21.51 -4.38
CA GLU A 112 -4.96 -22.37 -4.84
C GLU A 112 -5.88 -21.64 -5.83
N GLU A 113 -6.18 -20.37 -5.59
CA GLU A 113 -7.01 -19.55 -6.51
C GLU A 113 -6.26 -19.23 -7.81
N VAL A 114 -4.93 -19.04 -7.75
CA VAL A 114 -4.11 -18.80 -8.94
C VAL A 114 -4.00 -20.05 -9.80
N GLU A 115 -3.85 -21.21 -9.18
CA GLU A 115 -3.83 -22.51 -9.88
C GLU A 115 -5.20 -22.85 -10.48
N GLU A 116 -6.31 -22.53 -9.81
CA GLU A 116 -7.66 -22.82 -10.29
C GLU A 116 -8.12 -21.89 -11.42
N PHE A 117 -7.83 -20.59 -11.32
CA PHE A 117 -8.39 -19.57 -12.23
C PHE A 117 -7.38 -18.95 -13.19
N GLY A 118 -6.08 -19.25 -13.05
CA GLY A 118 -5.00 -18.59 -13.79
C GLY A 118 -5.09 -18.70 -15.31
N ASP A 119 -5.72 -19.76 -15.83
CA ASP A 119 -5.97 -19.93 -17.26
C ASP A 119 -7.11 -19.03 -17.78
N ASP A 120 -8.04 -18.63 -16.91
CA ASP A 120 -9.21 -17.81 -17.27
C ASP A 120 -8.92 -16.30 -17.14
N PHE A 121 -8.24 -15.90 -16.06
CA PHE A 121 -7.89 -14.51 -15.76
C PHE A 121 -6.79 -14.42 -14.69
N ASP A 122 -6.21 -13.23 -14.52
CA ASP A 122 -5.27 -12.98 -13.42
C ASP A 122 -5.97 -13.02 -12.06
N ALA A 123 -5.84 -14.15 -11.37
CA ALA A 123 -6.38 -14.39 -10.04
C ALA A 123 -5.41 -14.00 -8.91
N THR A 124 -4.32 -13.29 -9.22
CA THR A 124 -3.45 -12.77 -8.16
C THR A 124 -4.16 -11.69 -7.35
N ARG A 125 -3.90 -11.68 -6.04
CA ARG A 125 -4.45 -10.67 -5.12
C ARG A 125 -3.39 -9.65 -4.76
N SER A 126 -3.01 -9.56 -3.50
CA SER A 126 -1.91 -8.70 -3.04
C SER A 126 -0.77 -9.56 -2.52
N THR A 127 0.43 -9.40 -3.07
CA THR A 127 1.63 -10.08 -2.57
C THR A 127 1.98 -9.63 -1.15
N GLY A 128 1.77 -8.34 -0.83
CA GLY A 128 2.08 -7.79 0.49
C GLY A 128 3.56 -7.89 0.82
N TYR A 129 4.42 -7.45 -0.09
CA TYR A 129 5.87 -7.48 0.09
C TYR A 129 6.30 -6.65 1.31
N LEU A 130 5.71 -5.46 1.47
CA LEU A 130 5.99 -4.50 2.54
C LEU A 130 5.08 -4.67 3.76
N CYS A 131 3.98 -5.39 3.63
CA CYS A 131 3.05 -5.63 4.73
C CYS A 131 3.62 -6.67 5.70
N ALA A 132 3.83 -6.28 6.97
CA ALA A 132 4.28 -7.20 8.02
C ALA A 132 3.16 -8.04 8.63
N ALA A 133 1.89 -7.68 8.40
CA ALA A 133 0.74 -8.36 8.96
C ALA A 133 -0.30 -8.75 7.90
N THR A 134 -1.13 -9.72 8.27
CA THR A 134 -2.37 -10.15 7.60
C THR A 134 -3.45 -10.27 8.68
N MET A 135 -4.68 -10.65 8.32
CA MET A 135 -5.71 -10.96 9.32
C MET A 135 -5.26 -12.06 10.32
N ASN A 136 -4.40 -12.98 9.90
CA ASN A 136 -4.03 -14.13 10.72
C ASN A 136 -3.09 -13.76 11.89
N ASN A 137 -2.32 -12.68 11.76
CA ASN A 137 -1.31 -12.31 12.74
C ASN A 137 -1.36 -10.83 13.17
N PHE A 138 -2.32 -10.04 12.69
CA PHE A 138 -2.41 -8.61 13.01
C PHE A 138 -2.47 -8.34 14.52
N GLU A 139 -3.25 -9.11 15.29
CA GLU A 139 -3.35 -8.92 16.74
C GLU A 139 -2.01 -9.14 17.44
N GLN A 140 -1.31 -10.21 17.08
CA GLN A 140 0.01 -10.54 17.63
C GLN A 140 1.05 -9.46 17.29
N VAL A 141 1.13 -9.05 16.02
CA VAL A 141 2.08 -8.02 15.58
C VAL A 141 1.78 -6.68 16.25
N LEU A 142 0.50 -6.33 16.40
CA LEU A 142 0.09 -5.12 17.10
C LEU A 142 0.53 -5.17 18.57
N ASP A 143 0.32 -6.29 19.27
CA ASP A 143 0.73 -6.46 20.66
C ASP A 143 2.25 -6.37 20.82
N ASP A 144 3.02 -6.95 19.91
CA ASP A 144 4.47 -6.85 19.91
C ASP A 144 4.97 -5.41 19.71
N ILE A 145 4.27 -4.60 18.91
CA ILE A 145 4.58 -3.16 18.74
C ILE A 145 4.19 -2.36 20.00
N LEU A 146 3.01 -2.63 20.57
CA LEU A 146 2.52 -1.93 21.76
C LEU A 146 3.40 -2.21 22.98
N ASP A 147 3.85 -3.45 23.13
CA ASP A 147 4.75 -3.88 24.21
C ASP A 147 6.22 -3.55 23.94
N GLY A 148 6.54 -3.00 22.76
CA GLY A 148 7.90 -2.60 22.37
C GLY A 148 8.84 -3.77 22.02
N ARG A 149 8.29 -4.98 21.83
CA ARG A 149 9.03 -6.18 21.38
C ARG A 149 9.42 -6.12 19.91
N LYS A 150 8.62 -5.46 19.06
CA LYS A 150 8.94 -5.24 17.64
C LYS A 150 9.29 -3.77 17.40
N GLN A 151 10.43 -3.54 16.77
CA GLN A 151 10.93 -2.21 16.41
C GLN A 151 10.77 -1.95 14.92
N PRO A 152 10.54 -0.71 14.47
CA PRO A 152 10.45 -0.40 13.05
C PRO A 152 11.84 -0.42 12.41
N SER A 153 11.91 -0.87 11.16
CA SER A 153 13.11 -0.80 10.33
C SER A 153 13.11 0.48 9.50
N GLU A 154 14.28 1.01 9.17
CA GLU A 154 14.40 2.17 8.28
C GLU A 154 14.57 1.71 6.82
N LEU A 155 13.61 2.08 5.97
CA LEU A 155 13.73 1.95 4.53
C LEU A 155 14.18 3.27 3.93
N LEU A 156 15.24 3.22 3.11
CA LEU A 156 15.68 4.37 2.34
C LEU A 156 14.63 4.72 1.28
N ARG A 157 14.24 6.00 1.25
CA ARG A 157 13.39 6.55 0.18
C ARG A 157 14.27 7.28 -0.83
N MET A 158 13.89 7.21 -2.10
CA MET A 158 14.47 8.04 -3.16
C MET A 158 13.48 9.16 -3.49
N SER A 159 13.94 10.41 -3.51
CA SER A 159 13.10 11.56 -3.89
C SER A 159 13.63 12.19 -5.15
N ILE A 160 12.75 12.33 -6.13
CA ILE A 160 13.03 12.98 -7.40
C ILE A 160 12.36 14.35 -7.36
N ARG A 161 13.15 15.43 -7.35
CA ARG A 161 12.65 16.80 -7.49
C ARG A 161 13.45 17.51 -8.57
N GLY A 162 12.77 17.92 -9.63
CA GLY A 162 13.36 18.68 -10.73
C GLY A 162 12.84 20.11 -10.72
N THR A 163 13.72 21.08 -10.97
CA THR A 163 13.33 22.44 -11.35
C THR A 163 14.28 22.85 -12.47
N MET A 164 13.75 23.04 -13.68
CA MET A 164 14.54 23.37 -14.88
C MET A 164 14.29 24.81 -15.29
N LYS A 165 15.35 25.49 -15.71
CA LYS A 165 15.24 26.66 -16.61
C LYS A 165 15.08 26.14 -18.04
N PRO A 166 14.59 26.97 -19.00
CA PRO A 166 14.41 26.55 -20.39
C PRO A 166 15.66 25.92 -21.06
N ASP A 167 16.86 26.22 -20.56
CA ASP A 167 18.13 25.93 -21.25
C ASP A 167 19.14 25.06 -20.44
N GLU A 168 18.73 24.40 -19.36
CA GLU A 168 19.60 23.50 -18.56
C GLU A 168 19.10 22.04 -18.63
N ALA A 169 20.01 21.06 -18.75
CA ALA A 169 19.68 19.63 -18.88
C ALA A 169 20.31 18.75 -17.77
N MET A 170 19.62 17.69 -17.37
CA MET A 170 20.13 16.60 -16.52
C MET A 170 19.79 15.27 -17.22
N GLU A 171 20.70 14.30 -17.20
CA GLU A 171 20.62 13.10 -18.04
C GLU A 171 20.57 11.82 -17.19
N MET A 172 19.60 10.93 -17.46
CA MET A 172 19.60 9.52 -17.04
C MET A 172 19.23 8.66 -18.26
N THR A 173 20.12 7.74 -18.66
CA THR A 173 20.00 7.03 -19.94
C THR A 173 19.40 5.63 -19.78
N TRP A 174 18.43 5.30 -20.64
CA TRP A 174 17.79 3.98 -20.75
C TRP A 174 18.01 3.42 -22.16
N SER A 175 18.55 2.20 -22.28
CA SER A 175 19.15 1.70 -23.53
C SER A 175 18.32 0.67 -24.29
N SER A 176 17.01 0.58 -24.02
CA SER A 176 16.11 -0.40 -24.64
C SER A 176 15.05 0.25 -25.53
N GLU A 177 14.60 -0.46 -26.57
CA GLU A 177 13.70 0.05 -27.63
C GLU A 177 12.31 0.49 -27.13
N LYS A 178 11.76 -0.20 -26.11
CA LYS A 178 10.56 0.19 -25.35
C LYS A 178 10.70 -0.26 -23.89
N GLY A 179 10.12 0.50 -22.97
CA GLY A 179 10.10 0.16 -21.54
C GLY A 179 8.97 0.87 -20.80
N PHE A 180 8.64 0.37 -19.62
CA PHE A 180 7.67 0.99 -18.72
C PHE A 180 8.35 1.28 -17.39
N LEU A 181 8.16 2.48 -16.85
CA LEU A 181 8.56 2.79 -15.49
C LEU A 181 7.33 2.68 -14.59
N TYR A 182 7.39 1.75 -13.63
CA TYR A 182 6.39 1.55 -12.61
C TYR A 182 6.86 2.18 -11.31
N ILE A 183 6.13 3.17 -10.82
CA ILE A 183 6.38 3.83 -9.53
C ILE A 183 5.17 3.48 -8.65
N ASP A 184 5.36 2.83 -7.50
CA ASP A 184 4.23 2.34 -6.67
C ASP A 184 3.39 1.20 -7.31
N GLY A 185 4.04 0.33 -8.09
CA GLY A 185 3.43 -0.84 -8.75
C GLY A 185 2.76 -0.53 -10.09
N SER A 186 1.93 -1.46 -10.60
CA SER A 186 1.25 -1.32 -11.92
C SER A 186 0.18 -0.23 -11.97
N ASN A 187 -0.08 0.43 -10.84
CA ASN A 187 -1.13 1.44 -10.70
C ASN A 187 -0.71 2.83 -11.21
N VAL A 188 0.59 3.10 -11.35
CA VAL A 188 1.11 4.34 -11.95
C VAL A 188 2.09 3.95 -13.05
N VAL A 189 1.66 4.13 -14.30
CA VAL A 189 2.43 3.77 -15.49
C VAL A 189 2.76 5.04 -16.25
N HIS A 190 4.05 5.28 -16.44
CA HIS A 190 4.53 6.31 -17.37
C HIS A 190 5.12 5.62 -18.59
N SER A 191 4.55 5.91 -19.76
CA SER A 191 5.17 5.57 -21.05
C SER A 191 6.38 6.48 -21.25
N ILE A 192 7.55 5.89 -21.48
CA ILE A 192 8.80 6.62 -21.73
C ILE A 192 9.18 6.40 -23.19
N GLN A 193 9.57 7.48 -23.88
CA GLN A 193 10.04 7.50 -25.26
C GLN A 193 11.46 8.07 -25.36
N TYR A 194 12.09 7.87 -26.52
CA TYR A 194 13.40 8.46 -26.83
C TYR A 194 13.33 9.99 -26.73
N GLY A 195 14.12 10.59 -25.85
CA GLY A 195 14.12 12.03 -25.55
C GLY A 195 13.49 12.41 -24.20
N ASP A 196 12.84 11.46 -23.50
CA ASP A 196 12.30 11.71 -22.16
C ASP A 196 13.42 11.76 -21.10
N THR A 197 13.27 12.64 -20.11
CA THR A 197 14.27 12.86 -19.05
C THR A 197 13.74 12.43 -17.68
N ILE A 198 14.54 11.68 -16.92
CA ILE A 198 14.24 11.20 -15.56
C ILE A 198 15.41 11.63 -14.65
N GLN A 199 15.14 12.09 -13.43
CA GLN A 199 16.17 12.53 -12.46
C GLN A 199 16.07 11.71 -11.16
N THR A 200 17.13 11.59 -10.35
CA THR A 200 17.10 10.91 -9.03
C THR A 200 17.94 11.60 -7.95
N SER A 201 17.50 11.53 -6.67
CA SER A 201 18.27 12.00 -5.50
C SER A 201 17.98 11.19 -4.23
N VAL A 202 18.93 11.19 -3.28
CA VAL A 202 18.89 10.42 -2.01
C VAL A 202 18.37 11.27 -0.83
N ALA A 203 17.93 12.51 -1.05
CA ALA A 203 17.54 13.44 0.02
C ALA A 203 16.09 13.24 0.54
N ALA A 204 15.52 12.04 0.38
CA ALA A 204 14.20 11.75 0.90
C ALA A 204 14.29 11.38 2.39
N PRO A 205 13.31 11.77 3.23
CA PRO A 205 13.26 11.30 4.60
C PRO A 205 13.21 9.77 4.63
N HIS A 206 13.82 9.12 5.61
CA HIS A 206 13.75 7.66 5.74
C HIS A 206 12.30 7.25 6.05
N LEU A 207 11.85 6.09 5.57
CA LEU A 207 10.53 5.56 5.94
C LEU A 207 10.71 4.51 7.04
N LYS A 208 10.19 4.78 8.23
CA LYS A 208 10.15 3.79 9.31
C LYS A 208 9.00 2.82 9.07
N VAL A 209 9.31 1.56 8.74
CA VAL A 209 8.34 0.51 8.41
C VAL A 209 8.56 -0.70 9.31
N PHE A 210 7.48 -1.23 9.89
CA PHE A 210 7.52 -2.57 10.46
C PHE A 210 7.54 -3.58 9.32
N LEU A 211 8.64 -4.30 9.17
CA LEU A 211 8.85 -5.26 8.09
C LEU A 211 8.45 -6.69 8.51
N PRO A 212 8.05 -7.54 7.54
CA PRO A 212 7.94 -8.97 7.80
C PRO A 212 9.31 -9.56 8.11
N ASP A 213 9.38 -10.55 8.98
CA ASP A 213 10.62 -11.13 9.52
C ASP A 213 11.64 -11.54 8.43
N ARG A 214 11.14 -11.97 7.26
CA ARG A 214 11.96 -12.31 6.08
C ARG A 214 12.82 -11.16 5.54
N LEU A 215 12.51 -9.91 5.88
CA LEU A 215 13.20 -8.69 5.44
C LEU A 215 13.98 -7.98 6.56
N GLU A 216 13.99 -8.53 7.79
CA GLU A 216 14.65 -7.91 8.95
C GLU A 216 16.16 -8.25 9.08
N SER A 217 16.71 -9.04 8.15
CA SER A 217 18.06 -9.64 8.26
C SER A 217 19.07 -9.22 7.18
N SER A 218 18.89 -8.04 6.58
CA SER A 218 19.82 -7.44 5.60
C SER A 218 20.64 -6.30 6.20
#